data_AF-A0A0S3K6U5-F1
#
_entry.id   AF-A0A0S3K6U5-F1
#
_cell.length_a   1.000
_cell.length_b   1.000
_cell.length_c   1.000
_cell.angle_alpha   90.00
_cell.angle_beta   90.00
_cell.angle_gamma   90.00
#
_symmetry.space_group_name_H-M   'P 1'
#
loop_
_entity.id
_entity.type
_entity.pdbx_description
1 polymer ?
#
loop_
_entity_poly.entity_id
_entity_poly.type
_entity_poly.pdbx_seq_one_letter_code
_entity_poly.pdbx_strand_id
1 'polypeptide(L)'
;MKKIIVLFLLVLGGCSKIEPSKTEEVNPKAIESKQVEFEFKGKKLLITNHSEKIMTLIESDTTFSIEEKGKWQTIDQISGSLSITYNVLSKEVYEYDLTKELSEIGSNKIKVTVFYTFETGDETSEYEKELIYKE
;
A
#
# COMPACT_ATOMS: atom_id res chain seq x y z
N MET A 1 32.61 -2.74 -62.61
CA MET A 1 31.63 -2.93 -63.71
C MET A 1 30.87 -4.24 -63.50
N LYS A 2 29.58 -4.16 -63.14
CA LYS A 2 28.47 -4.94 -63.70
C LYS A 2 27.24 -4.71 -62.80
N LYS A 3 26.23 -4.08 -63.38
CA LYS A 3 24.89 -3.90 -62.85
C LYS A 3 24.14 -5.22 -63.03
N ILE A 4 23.41 -5.68 -62.03
CA ILE A 4 22.19 -6.48 -62.23
C ILE A 4 21.11 -5.86 -61.36
N ILE A 5 20.11 -5.33 -62.07
CA ILE A 5 18.81 -4.86 -61.58
C ILE A 5 17.87 -6.07 -61.62
N VAL A 6 16.75 -5.96 -60.90
CA VAL A 6 15.49 -6.70 -61.06
C VAL A 6 15.44 -7.96 -60.16
N LEU A 7 14.45 -8.21 -59.29
CA LEU A 7 13.01 -7.99 -59.45
C LEU A 7 12.33 -7.83 -58.08
N PHE A 8 11.39 -6.88 -58.03
CA PHE A 8 10.39 -6.69 -56.98
C PHE A 8 9.43 -7.88 -56.97
N LEU A 9 9.25 -8.55 -55.83
CA LEU A 9 8.09 -9.40 -55.56
C LEU A 9 7.40 -8.91 -54.29
N LEU A 10 6.37 -8.10 -54.52
CA LEU A 10 5.35 -7.74 -53.55
C LEU A 10 4.63 -9.01 -53.10
N VAL A 11 4.89 -9.44 -51.87
CA VAL A 11 3.94 -10.28 -51.13
C VAL A 11 3.36 -9.41 -50.03
N LEU A 12 2.29 -8.70 -50.37
CA LEU A 12 1.33 -8.16 -49.42
C LEU A 12 0.52 -9.34 -48.86
N GLY A 13 1.13 -10.10 -47.96
CA GLY A 13 0.42 -10.96 -47.02
C GLY A 13 0.25 -10.15 -45.74
N GLY A 14 -0.99 -9.78 -45.42
CA GLY A 14 -1.31 -8.94 -44.26
C GLY A 14 -0.77 -9.55 -42.97
N CYS A 15 0.28 -8.93 -42.42
CA CYS A 15 0.52 -8.98 -40.99
C CYS A 15 -0.67 -8.27 -40.34
N SER A 16 -1.70 -9.03 -39.95
CA SER A 16 -2.61 -8.57 -38.91
C SER A 16 -1.70 -8.19 -37.75
N LYS A 17 -1.64 -6.89 -37.45
CA LYS A 17 -0.97 -6.42 -36.25
C LYS A 17 -1.71 -7.09 -35.10
N ILE A 18 -1.15 -8.18 -34.61
CA ILE A 18 -1.36 -8.57 -33.22
C ILE A 18 -0.70 -7.43 -32.48
N GLU A 19 -1.52 -6.42 -32.15
CA GLU A 19 -1.18 -5.53 -31.06
C GLU A 19 -0.82 -6.47 -29.90
N PRO A 20 0.40 -6.37 -29.34
CA PRO A 20 0.61 -6.99 -28.05
C PRO A 20 -0.43 -6.33 -27.17
N SER A 21 -1.45 -7.11 -26.80
CA SER A 21 -2.30 -6.85 -25.64
C SER A 21 -1.33 -6.32 -24.60
N LYS A 22 -1.49 -5.05 -24.23
CA LYS A 22 -0.83 -4.50 -23.06
C LYS A 22 -1.28 -5.40 -21.93
N THR A 23 -0.50 -6.43 -21.63
CA THR A 23 -0.45 -6.99 -20.30
C THR A 23 0.01 -5.79 -19.49
N GLU A 24 -0.95 -5.07 -18.90
CA GLU A 24 -0.65 -4.11 -17.87
C GLU A 24 0.30 -4.83 -16.93
N GLU A 25 1.52 -4.31 -16.78
CA GLU A 25 2.42 -4.75 -15.72
C GLU A 25 1.64 -4.58 -14.43
N VAL A 26 1.07 -5.68 -13.94
CA VAL A 26 0.30 -5.66 -12.71
C VAL A 26 1.34 -5.49 -11.61
N ASN A 27 1.50 -4.25 -11.15
CA ASN A 27 2.43 -3.91 -10.09
C ASN A 27 2.11 -4.79 -8.86
N PRO A 28 3.00 -5.73 -8.47
CA PRO A 28 2.74 -6.67 -7.38
C PRO A 28 2.39 -5.96 -6.07
N LYS A 29 3.00 -4.78 -5.84
CA LYS A 29 2.74 -3.92 -4.68
C LYS A 29 1.28 -3.42 -4.64
N ALA A 30 0.70 -3.12 -5.80
CA ALA A 30 -0.69 -2.68 -5.90
C ALA A 30 -1.70 -3.82 -5.71
N ILE A 31 -1.28 -5.08 -5.88
CA ILE A 31 -2.10 -6.26 -5.59
C ILE A 31 -2.06 -6.56 -4.09
N GLU A 32 -0.87 -6.62 -3.50
CA GLU A 32 -0.68 -6.98 -2.08
C GLU A 32 -1.34 -5.98 -1.14
N SER A 33 -1.23 -4.67 -1.43
CA SER A 33 -1.90 -3.64 -0.64
C SER A 33 -3.44 -3.70 -0.70
N LYS A 34 -4.03 -4.33 -1.71
CA LYS A 34 -5.49 -4.59 -1.78
C LYS A 34 -5.92 -5.79 -0.94
N GLN A 35 -4.97 -6.59 -0.45
CA GLN A 35 -5.23 -7.75 0.40
C GLN A 35 -5.20 -7.41 1.89
N VAL A 36 -5.05 -6.13 2.25
CA VAL A 36 -5.14 -5.68 3.65
C VAL A 36 -6.30 -4.72 3.81
N GLU A 37 -7.19 -5.05 4.74
CA GLU A 37 -8.35 -4.25 5.08
C GLU A 37 -8.12 -3.51 6.39
N PHE A 38 -8.57 -2.25 6.45
CA PHE A 38 -8.42 -1.36 7.58
C PHE A 38 -9.78 -0.74 7.92
N GLU A 39 -10.24 -0.92 9.15
CA GLU A 39 -11.55 -0.45 9.63
C GLU A 39 -11.43 0.14 11.04
N PHE A 40 -11.94 1.35 11.26
CA PHE A 40 -12.08 1.88 12.62
C PHE A 40 -13.32 1.31 13.31
N LYS A 41 -13.15 0.81 14.54
CA LYS A 41 -14.23 0.52 15.48
C LYS A 41 -14.02 1.31 16.76
N GLY A 42 -14.67 2.47 16.85
CA GLY A 42 -14.33 3.46 17.86
C GLY A 42 -12.87 3.91 17.68
N LYS A 43 -12.11 3.97 18.78
CA LYS A 43 -10.68 4.35 18.77
C LYS A 43 -9.72 3.19 18.48
N LYS A 44 -10.24 2.07 18.01
CA LYS A 44 -9.44 0.89 17.61
C LYS A 44 -9.41 0.78 16.10
N LEU A 45 -8.23 0.49 15.55
CA LEU A 45 -8.05 0.19 14.13
C LEU A 45 -7.95 -1.33 13.96
N LEU A 46 -8.96 -1.91 13.32
CA LEU A 46 -8.94 -3.31 12.93
C LEU A 46 -8.19 -3.47 11.61
N ILE A 47 -7.25 -4.39 11.57
CA ILE A 47 -6.39 -4.67 10.43
C ILE A 47 -6.54 -6.15 10.08
N THR A 48 -7.09 -6.43 8.90
CA THR A 48 -7.32 -7.82 8.44
C THR A 48 -6.39 -8.13 7.29
N ASN A 49 -5.59 -9.19 7.43
CA ASN A 49 -4.71 -9.67 6.37
C ASN A 49 -5.43 -10.77 5.55
N HIS A 50 -5.92 -10.44 4.37
CA HIS A 50 -6.55 -11.39 3.44
C HIS A 50 -5.55 -12.10 2.52
N SER A 51 -4.26 -11.76 2.61
CA SER A 51 -3.20 -12.43 1.83
C SER A 51 -2.86 -13.80 2.44
N GLU A 52 -2.13 -14.62 1.69
CA GLU A 52 -1.54 -15.87 2.20
C GLU A 52 -0.21 -15.65 2.96
N LYS A 53 0.33 -14.42 2.92
CA LYS A 53 1.62 -14.06 3.50
C LYS A 53 1.46 -13.57 4.95
N ILE A 54 2.54 -13.61 5.72
CA ILE A 54 2.58 -12.94 7.03
C ILE A 54 2.79 -11.44 6.77
N MET A 55 1.93 -10.63 7.39
CA MET A 55 2.05 -9.18 7.38
C MET A 55 2.69 -8.72 8.70
N THR A 56 3.68 -7.85 8.64
CA THR A 56 4.29 -7.23 9.83
C THR A 56 3.83 -5.78 9.93
N LEU A 57 3.00 -5.45 10.91
CA LEU A 57 2.62 -4.08 11.25
C LEU A 57 3.75 -3.42 12.06
N ILE A 58 4.09 -2.17 11.72
CA ILE A 58 5.10 -1.38 12.43
C ILE A 58 4.38 -0.25 13.19
N GLU A 59 3.96 -0.53 14.41
CA GLU A 59 3.16 0.41 15.21
C GLU A 59 3.95 1.67 15.56
N SER A 60 5.24 1.50 15.87
CA SER A 60 6.16 2.59 16.23
C SER A 60 6.27 3.69 15.16
N ASP A 61 5.98 3.34 13.92
CA ASP A 61 6.14 4.24 12.77
C ASP A 61 4.81 4.92 12.42
N THR A 62 3.72 4.57 13.11
CA THR A 62 2.41 5.19 12.90
C THR A 62 2.49 6.68 13.13
N THR A 63 2.06 7.47 12.15
CA THR A 63 2.02 8.94 12.27
C THR A 63 0.59 9.45 12.29
N PHE A 64 0.43 10.59 12.95
CA PHE A 64 -0.84 11.28 13.07
C PHE A 64 -0.72 12.66 12.44
N SER A 65 -1.78 13.10 11.77
CA SER A 65 -1.87 14.47 11.26
C SER A 65 -3.24 15.06 11.52
N ILE A 66 -3.28 16.37 11.75
CA ILE A 66 -4.52 17.14 11.87
C ILE A 66 -4.61 18.16 10.72
N GLU A 67 -5.83 18.57 10.38
CA GLU A 67 -6.06 19.53 9.32
C GLU A 67 -6.04 20.96 9.90
N GLU A 68 -5.04 21.73 9.50
CA GLU A 68 -4.89 23.14 9.86
C GLU A 68 -4.84 23.99 8.59
N LYS A 69 -5.73 24.99 8.49
CA LYS A 69 -5.80 25.91 7.34
C LYS A 69 -5.88 25.17 5.98
N GLY A 70 -6.61 24.06 5.95
CA GLY A 70 -6.81 23.22 4.77
C GLY A 70 -5.59 22.39 4.37
N LYS A 71 -4.61 22.22 5.26
CA LYS A 71 -3.43 21.37 5.05
C LYS A 71 -3.28 20.39 6.19
N TRP A 72 -2.92 19.16 5.86
CA TRP A 72 -2.52 18.18 6.87
C TRP A 72 -1.16 18.55 7.45
N GLN A 73 -1.09 18.66 8.77
CA GLN A 73 0.15 18.84 9.51
C GLN A 73 0.36 17.65 10.42
N THR A 74 1.50 16.98 10.27
CA THR A 74 1.92 15.92 11.19
C THR A 74 2.14 16.51 12.57
N ILE A 75 1.62 15.83 13.58
CA ILE A 75 1.81 16.23 14.97
C ILE A 75 3.00 15.44 15.55
N ASP A 76 3.96 16.16 16.12
CA ASP A 76 5.13 15.58 16.77
C ASP A 76 4.77 15.12 18.20
N GLN A 77 3.95 14.07 18.32
CA GLN A 77 3.63 13.36 19.56
C GLN A 77 2.93 12.05 19.13
N ILE A 78 3.38 10.84 19.47
CA ILE A 78 3.88 10.34 20.76
C ILE A 78 5.20 9.59 20.52
N SER A 79 6.31 10.29 20.68
CA SER A 79 7.64 9.69 20.74
C SER A 79 7.84 9.02 22.11
N GLY A 80 7.38 7.79 22.18
CA GLY A 80 7.56 6.96 23.38
C GLY A 80 7.53 5.48 23.07
N SER A 81 8.02 5.04 21.91
CA SER A 81 7.84 3.66 21.50
C SER A 81 9.18 2.94 21.35
N LEU A 82 9.35 1.92 22.18
CA LEU A 82 10.10 0.72 21.80
C LEU A 82 9.69 0.35 20.36
N SER A 83 10.59 -0.22 19.56
CA SER A 83 10.20 -0.75 18.25
C SER A 83 9.16 -1.86 18.46
N ILE A 84 7.88 -1.52 18.33
CA ILE A 84 6.75 -2.43 18.47
C ILE A 84 6.31 -2.82 17.06
N THR A 85 6.45 -4.12 16.78
CA THR A 85 5.94 -4.73 15.56
C THR A 85 5.01 -5.88 15.92
N TYR A 86 4.02 -6.12 15.07
CA TYR A 86 3.07 -7.23 15.23
C TYR A 86 2.90 -7.99 13.93
N ASN A 87 3.02 -9.31 14.01
CA ASN A 87 2.72 -10.19 12.89
C ASN A 87 1.23 -10.49 12.85
N VAL A 88 0.62 -10.31 11.68
CA VAL A 88 -0.79 -10.60 11.40
C VAL A 88 -0.83 -11.73 10.38
N LEU A 89 -1.26 -12.92 10.80
CA LEU A 89 -1.29 -14.09 9.93
C LEU A 89 -2.44 -13.99 8.92
N SER A 90 -2.42 -14.88 7.93
CA SER A 90 -3.49 -14.98 6.93
C SER A 90 -4.86 -15.16 7.59
N LYS A 91 -5.81 -14.33 7.19
CA LYS A 91 -7.21 -14.25 7.66
C LYS A 91 -7.35 -13.88 9.14
N GLU A 92 -6.29 -13.43 9.79
CA GLU A 92 -6.37 -12.88 11.13
C GLU A 92 -6.76 -11.41 11.12
N VAL A 93 -7.42 -11.02 12.21
CA VAL A 93 -7.75 -9.63 12.51
C VAL A 93 -6.87 -9.21 13.67
N TYR A 94 -6.04 -8.21 13.45
CA TYR A 94 -5.31 -7.52 14.48
C TYR A 94 -6.09 -6.29 14.95
N GLU A 95 -6.10 -6.06 16.26
CA GLU A 95 -6.73 -4.90 16.88
C GLU A 95 -5.66 -3.96 17.40
N TYR A 96 -5.43 -2.86 16.68
CA TYR A 96 -4.52 -1.81 17.10
C TYR A 96 -5.28 -0.77 17.94
N ASP A 97 -5.04 -0.76 19.25
CA ASP A 97 -5.68 0.17 20.18
C ASP A 97 -4.99 1.54 20.14
N LEU A 98 -5.65 2.51 19.51
CA LEU A 98 -5.19 3.90 19.37
C LEU A 98 -5.89 4.83 20.37
N THR A 99 -6.49 4.28 21.45
CA THR A 99 -7.30 5.05 22.39
C THR A 99 -6.52 6.18 23.03
N LYS A 100 -5.27 5.94 23.42
CA LYS A 100 -4.43 6.95 24.06
C LYS A 100 -4.09 8.06 23.07
N GLU A 101 -3.54 7.67 21.93
CA GLU A 101 -3.09 8.55 20.84
C GLU A 101 -4.24 9.45 20.40
N LEU A 102 -5.37 8.86 19.98
CA LEU A 102 -6.51 9.63 19.47
C LEU A 102 -7.16 10.53 20.52
N SER A 103 -7.05 10.19 21.82
CA SER A 103 -7.59 11.03 22.90
C SER A 103 -6.68 12.21 23.24
N GLU A 104 -5.36 12.07 23.13
CA GLU A 104 -4.39 13.13 23.43
C GLU A 104 -4.37 14.23 22.35
N ILE A 105 -4.69 13.89 21.10
CA ILE A 105 -4.64 14.83 19.95
C ILE A 105 -5.71 15.92 20.04
N GLY A 106 -6.86 15.65 20.67
CA GLY A 106 -7.91 16.65 20.88
C GLY A 106 -8.57 17.18 19.60
N SER A 107 -8.46 16.46 18.47
CA SER A 107 -9.10 16.79 17.19
C SER A 107 -10.20 15.79 16.85
N ASN A 108 -11.31 16.28 16.28
CA ASN A 108 -12.43 15.45 15.81
C ASN A 108 -12.17 14.80 14.45
N LYS A 109 -11.08 15.16 13.78
CA LYS A 109 -10.66 14.61 12.49
C LYS A 109 -9.15 14.45 12.47
N ILE A 110 -8.69 13.21 12.34
CA ILE A 110 -7.28 12.84 12.44
C ILE A 110 -6.96 11.94 11.25
N LYS A 111 -5.90 12.26 10.50
CA LYS A 111 -5.31 11.34 9.54
C LYS A 111 -4.34 10.44 10.27
N VAL A 112 -4.55 9.14 10.17
CA VAL A 112 -3.68 8.10 10.71
C VAL A 112 -2.97 7.45 9.55
N THR A 113 -1.64 7.42 9.59
CA THR A 113 -0.82 6.77 8.58
C THR A 113 -0.09 5.61 9.23
N VAL A 114 -0.43 4.39 8.81
CA VAL A 114 0.17 3.15 9.33
C VAL A 114 1.12 2.53 8.32
N PHE A 115 2.14 1.83 8.82
CA PHE A 115 3.18 1.19 8.02
C PHE A 115 3.19 -0.31 8.27
N TYR A 116 3.34 -1.09 7.21
CA TYR A 116 3.39 -2.55 7.29
C TYR A 116 4.24 -3.14 6.17
N THR A 117 4.67 -4.38 6.36
CA THR A 117 5.44 -5.12 5.37
C THR A 117 4.85 -6.50 5.08
N PHE A 118 5.20 -7.05 3.93
CA PHE A 118 5.04 -8.46 3.63
C PHE A 118 6.41 -9.10 3.40
N GLU A 119 6.65 -10.23 4.05
CA GLU A 119 7.83 -11.07 3.78
C GLU A 119 7.57 -11.92 2.52
N THR A 120 8.48 -11.85 1.55
CA THR A 120 8.44 -12.65 0.33
C THR A 120 9.81 -13.24 0.04
N GLY A 121 10.11 -14.40 0.64
CA GLY A 121 11.45 -14.98 0.55
C GLY A 121 12.48 -14.07 1.22
N ASP A 122 13.50 -13.64 0.48
CA ASP A 122 14.55 -12.73 0.97
C ASP A 122 14.21 -11.24 0.80
N GLU A 123 13.06 -10.93 0.19
CA GLU A 123 12.64 -9.55 -0.07
C GLU A 123 11.52 -9.12 0.90
N THR A 124 11.63 -7.89 1.42
CA THR A 124 10.60 -7.25 2.23
C THR A 124 10.01 -6.08 1.45
N SER A 125 8.70 -6.13 1.21
CA SER A 125 7.99 -5.02 0.58
C SER A 125 7.34 -4.14 1.66
N GLU A 126 7.67 -2.85 1.66
CA GLU A 126 7.12 -1.86 2.60
C GLU A 126 5.89 -1.14 2.03
N TYR A 127 4.89 -0.95 2.87
CA TYR A 127 3.60 -0.37 2.54
C TYR A 127 3.19 0.70 3.54
N GLU A 128 2.46 1.69 3.03
CA GLU A 128 1.86 2.76 3.82
C GLU A 128 0.35 2.78 3.54
N LYS A 129 -0.43 3.03 4.58
CA LYS A 129 -1.86 3.27 4.46
C LYS A 129 -2.28 4.51 5.24
N GLU A 130 -2.84 5.48 4.52
CA GLU A 130 -3.52 6.63 5.11
C GLU A 130 -5.01 6.34 5.35
N LEU A 131 -5.50 6.73 6.53
CA LEU A 131 -6.87 6.54 7.00
C LEU A 131 -7.35 7.82 7.68
N ILE A 132 -8.64 8.13 7.59
CA ILE A 132 -9.24 9.27 8.31
C ILE A 132 -10.10 8.75 9.46
N TYR A 133 -9.67 9.01 10.68
CA TYR A 133 -10.47 8.86 11.88
C TYR A 133 -11.36 10.10 12.08
N LYS A 134 -12.61 9.87 12.46
CA LYS A 134 -13.57 10.90 12.86
C LYS A 134 -14.28 10.43 14.13
N GLU A 135 -14.33 11.30 15.13
CA GLU A 135 -15.11 11.09 16.36
C GLU A 135 -16.61 11.36 16.15
#